data_AF-A0A7V3F6T0-F1
#
_entry.id   AF-A0A7V3F6T0-F1
#
_cell.length_a   1.000
_cell.length_b   1.000
_cell.length_c   1.000
_cell.angle_alpha   90.00
_cell.angle_beta   90.00
_cell.angle_gamma   90.00
#
_symmetry.space_group_name_H-M   'P 1'
#
loop_
_entity.id
_entity.type
_entity.pdbx_description
1 polymer ?
#
loop_
_entity_poly.entity_id
_entity_poly.type
_entity_poly.pdbx_seq_one_letter_code
_entity_poly.pdbx_strand_id
1 'polypeptide(L)'
;MKILERRHTWLHTHFLTDCERLPPHRMREIEEQIVPVLRQFGIVYDIHFDAHRDDPGVRIVLECIPLPNTLELIQLELARIVQPIPARPRERHIVAFDRAVAGETRNADQGLTTTPPEVEAEG
;
A
#
# COMPACT_ATOMS: atom_id res chain seq x y z
N MET A 1 -6.64 -16.65 4.92
CA MET A 1 -7.18 -16.37 3.59
C MET A 1 -6.80 -17.57 2.77
N LYS A 2 -7.69 -18.00 1.91
CA LYS A 2 -7.52 -19.18 1.07
C LYS A 2 -7.86 -18.82 -0.36
N ILE A 3 -7.17 -19.45 -1.30
CA ILE A 3 -7.57 -19.43 -2.71
C ILE A 3 -8.73 -20.42 -2.85
N LEU A 4 -9.88 -19.93 -3.28
CA LEU A 4 -11.09 -20.71 -3.51
C LEU A 4 -11.11 -21.31 -4.91
N GLU A 5 -10.70 -20.52 -5.89
CA GLU A 5 -10.84 -20.86 -7.31
C GLU A 5 -9.75 -20.18 -8.13
N ARG A 6 -9.38 -20.83 -9.24
CA ARG A 6 -8.55 -20.27 -10.29
C ARG A 6 -9.39 -20.14 -11.57
N ARG A 7 -9.46 -18.93 -12.13
CA ARG A 7 -10.15 -18.65 -13.40
C ARG A 7 -9.16 -18.11 -14.42
N HIS A 8 -9.32 -18.47 -15.69
CA HIS A 8 -8.55 -17.88 -16.78
C HIS A 8 -9.45 -16.92 -17.56
N THR A 9 -8.91 -15.76 -17.89
CA THR A 9 -9.48 -14.89 -18.93
C THR A 9 -8.67 -15.07 -20.22
N TRP A 10 -8.88 -14.20 -21.20
CA TRP A 10 -8.04 -14.18 -22.41
C TRP A 10 -6.57 -13.91 -22.05
N LEU A 11 -6.25 -12.88 -21.26
CA LEU A 11 -4.85 -12.49 -20.99
C LEU A 11 -4.35 -12.79 -19.58
N HIS A 12 -5.25 -13.01 -18.62
CA HIS A 12 -4.89 -13.01 -17.21
C HIS A 12 -5.36 -14.26 -16.48
N THR A 13 -4.63 -14.60 -15.43
CA THR A 13 -5.02 -15.63 -14.48
C THR A 13 -5.54 -14.98 -13.21
N HIS A 14 -6.73 -15.39 -12.77
CA HIS A 14 -7.38 -14.87 -11.57
C HIS A 14 -7.37 -15.93 -10.48
N PHE A 15 -6.94 -15.54 -9.28
CA PHE A 15 -7.07 -16.33 -8.07
C PHE A 15 -8.12 -15.67 -7.18
N LEU A 16 -9.27 -16.32 -7.04
CA LEU A 16 -10.34 -15.86 -6.18
C LEU A 16 -10.05 -16.27 -4.74
N THR A 17 -10.18 -15.34 -3.79
CA THR A 17 -9.95 -15.58 -2.37
C THR A 17 -11.23 -15.50 -1.54
N ASP A 18 -11.19 -16.05 -0.33
CA ASP A 18 -12.24 -15.89 0.69
C ASP A 18 -12.17 -14.56 1.46
N CYS A 19 -11.29 -13.63 1.06
CA CYS A 19 -11.08 -12.39 1.78
C CYS A 19 -12.06 -11.31 1.35
N GLU A 20 -12.86 -10.79 2.26
CA GLU A 20 -13.90 -9.80 1.95
C GLU A 20 -13.32 -8.44 1.54
N ARG A 21 -12.27 -8.00 2.24
CA ARG A 21 -11.57 -6.75 1.95
C ARG A 21 -10.11 -6.87 2.33
N LEU A 22 -9.22 -6.54 1.40
CA LEU A 22 -7.78 -6.59 1.63
C LEU A 22 -7.25 -5.16 1.83
N PRO A 23 -6.73 -4.80 3.02
CA PRO A 23 -6.15 -3.47 3.23
C PRO A 23 -4.89 -3.26 2.37
N PRO A 24 -4.55 -2.02 1.97
CA PRO A 24 -3.40 -1.74 1.11
C PRO A 24 -2.06 -2.26 1.64
N HIS A 25 -1.84 -2.24 2.97
CA HIS A 25 -0.62 -2.80 3.55
C HIS A 25 -0.48 -4.31 3.31
N ARG A 26 -1.60 -5.06 3.32
CA ARG A 26 -1.59 -6.50 3.04
C ARG A 26 -1.43 -6.79 1.55
N MET A 27 -1.98 -5.95 0.68
CA MET A 27 -1.74 -6.04 -0.76
C MET A 27 -0.24 -5.93 -1.05
N ARG A 28 0.40 -4.91 -0.49
CA ARG A 28 1.85 -4.70 -0.62
C ARG A 28 2.67 -5.85 -0.04
N GLU A 29 2.31 -6.36 1.13
CA GLU A 29 2.98 -7.53 1.73
C GLU A 29 2.89 -8.79 0.85
N ILE A 30 1.77 -9.01 0.16
CA ILE A 30 1.61 -10.13 -0.78
C ILE A 30 2.50 -9.89 -2.00
N GLU A 31 2.44 -8.69 -2.57
CA GLU A 31 3.22 -8.28 -3.75
C GLU A 31 4.72 -8.44 -3.52
N GLU A 32 5.25 -7.92 -2.41
CA GLU A 32 6.66 -8.02 -2.03
C GLU A 32 7.15 -9.49 -1.92
N GLN A 33 6.25 -10.42 -1.59
CA GLN A 33 6.59 -11.84 -1.46
C GLN A 33 6.44 -12.62 -2.78
N ILE A 34 5.40 -12.35 -3.57
CA ILE A 34 5.11 -13.15 -4.77
C ILE A 34 5.90 -12.65 -5.99
N VAL A 35 6.19 -11.35 -6.12
CA VAL A 35 6.93 -10.80 -7.27
C VAL A 35 8.31 -11.48 -7.45
N PRO A 36 9.12 -11.71 -6.41
CA PRO A 36 10.36 -12.48 -6.55
C PRO A 36 10.15 -13.91 -7.08
N VAL A 37 9.09 -14.58 -6.64
CA VAL A 37 8.73 -15.94 -7.09
C VAL A 37 8.36 -15.93 -8.57
N LEU A 38 7.53 -14.98 -8.99
CA LEU A 38 7.15 -14.81 -10.41
C LEU A 38 8.40 -14.59 -11.28
N ARG A 39 9.33 -13.74 -10.84
CA ARG A 39 10.59 -13.49 -11.54
C ARG A 39 11.45 -14.75 -11.67
N GLN A 40 11.49 -15.62 -10.66
CA GLN A 40 12.21 -16.91 -10.73
C GLN A 40 11.64 -17.82 -11.82
N PHE A 41 10.34 -17.72 -12.12
CA PHE A 41 9.70 -18.45 -13.22
C PHE A 41 9.77 -17.73 -14.57
N GLY A 42 10.52 -16.63 -14.68
CA GLY A 42 10.64 -15.84 -15.91
C GLY A 42 9.42 -14.96 -16.20
N ILE A 43 8.54 -14.76 -15.22
CA ILE A 43 7.36 -13.90 -15.35
C ILE A 43 7.76 -12.47 -14.94
N VAL A 44 7.66 -11.55 -15.89
CA VAL A 44 7.95 -10.11 -15.70
C VAL A 44 6.69 -9.25 -15.58
N TYR A 45 5.52 -9.88 -15.66
CA TYR A 45 4.22 -9.22 -15.59
C TYR A 45 3.82 -8.88 -14.15
N ASP A 46 2.91 -7.93 -14.02
CA ASP A 46 2.48 -7.40 -12.74
C ASP A 46 1.39 -8.26 -12.08
N ILE A 47 1.14 -7.98 -10.80
CA ILE A 47 -0.05 -8.46 -10.09
C ILE A 47 -0.87 -7.26 -9.63
N HIS A 48 -2.19 -7.39 -9.65
CA HIS A 48 -3.06 -6.41 -9.01
C HIS A 48 -4.21 -7.08 -8.25
N PHE A 49 -4.88 -6.29 -7.43
CA PHE A 49 -5.95 -6.76 -6.55
C PHE A 49 -7.26 -6.06 -6.92
N ASP A 50 -8.31 -6.84 -7.14
CA ASP A 50 -9.62 -6.32 -7.51
C ASP A 50 -10.71 -6.86 -6.55
N ALA A 51 -11.70 -6.03 -6.28
CA ALA A 51 -12.92 -6.40 -5.58
C ALA A 51 -14.07 -6.32 -6.59
N HIS A 52 -14.36 -7.45 -7.24
CA HIS A 52 -15.42 -7.51 -8.24
C HIS A 52 -16.79 -7.62 -7.55
N ARG A 53 -17.82 -6.92 -8.05
CA ARG A 53 -19.16 -6.91 -7.44
C ARG A 53 -19.82 -8.28 -7.35
N ASP A 54 -19.46 -9.18 -8.27
CA ASP A 54 -20.04 -10.52 -8.39
C ASP A 54 -19.25 -11.60 -7.62
N ASP A 55 -18.08 -11.26 -7.10
CA ASP A 55 -17.25 -12.17 -6.31
C ASP A 55 -17.29 -11.75 -4.84
N PRO A 56 -17.58 -12.67 -3.89
CA PRO A 56 -17.67 -12.32 -2.47
C PRO A 56 -16.31 -12.00 -1.82
N GLY A 57 -15.22 -12.03 -2.58
CA GLY A 57 -13.88 -11.79 -2.05
C GLY A 57 -12.91 -11.18 -3.05
N VAL A 58 -11.72 -10.85 -2.57
CA VAL A 58 -10.66 -10.20 -3.34
C VAL A 58 -10.10 -11.17 -4.37
N ARG A 59 -9.97 -10.69 -5.59
CA ARG A 59 -9.32 -11.35 -6.70
C ARG A 59 -7.87 -10.89 -6.78
N ILE A 60 -6.95 -11.85 -6.83
CA ILE A 60 -5.54 -11.60 -7.17
C ILE A 60 -5.41 -11.87 -8.66
N VAL A 61 -5.06 -10.84 -9.43
CA VAL A 61 -4.91 -10.92 -10.88
C VAL A 61 -3.43 -11.00 -11.19
N LEU A 62 -3.04 -12.06 -11.90
CA LEU A 62 -1.75 -12.19 -12.52
C LEU A 62 -1.90 -11.78 -13.99
N GLU A 63 -1.14 -10.78 -14.43
CA GLU A 63 -1.23 -10.22 -15.78
C GLU A 63 -0.57 -11.11 -16.86
N CYS A 64 -0.74 -12.43 -16.74
CA CYS A 64 -0.38 -13.41 -17.75
C CYS A 64 -1.13 -14.74 -17.54
N ILE A 65 -0.94 -15.66 -18.49
CA ILE A 65 -1.36 -17.06 -18.39
C ILE A 65 -0.11 -17.94 -18.42
N PRO A 66 0.41 -18.37 -17.25
CA PRO A 66 1.57 -19.25 -17.18
C PRO A 66 1.26 -20.65 -17.73
N LEU A 67 2.32 -21.38 -18.10
CA LEU A 67 2.21 -22.82 -18.41
C LEU A 67 1.63 -23.59 -17.21
N PRO A 68 0.88 -24.69 -17.43
CA PRO A 68 0.15 -25.38 -16.35
C PRO A 68 1.00 -25.72 -15.12
N ASN A 69 2.20 -26.29 -15.31
CA ASN A 69 3.09 -26.66 -14.20
C ASN A 69 3.56 -25.43 -13.43
N THR A 70 3.94 -24.36 -14.13
CA THR A 70 4.34 -23.08 -13.50
C THR A 70 3.17 -22.48 -12.73
N LEU A 71 1.97 -22.56 -13.29
CA LEU A 71 0.76 -22.02 -12.68
C LEU A 71 0.38 -22.77 -11.39
N GLU A 72 0.59 -24.08 -11.33
CA GLU A 72 0.43 -24.87 -10.10
C GLU A 72 1.41 -24.43 -9.01
N LEU A 73 2.67 -24.22 -9.36
CA LEU A 73 3.68 -23.73 -8.41
C LEU A 73 3.36 -22.32 -7.90
N ILE A 74 2.92 -21.42 -8.79
CA ILE A 74 2.48 -20.08 -8.42
C ILE A 74 1.29 -20.15 -7.47
N GLN A 75 0.30 -21.00 -7.75
CA GLN A 75 -0.85 -21.16 -6.87
C GLN A 75 -0.45 -21.67 -5.49
N LEU A 76 0.49 -22.60 -5.41
CA LEU A 76 1.00 -23.13 -4.15
C LEU A 76 1.71 -22.04 -3.32
N GLU A 77 2.60 -21.27 -3.96
CA GLU A 77 3.31 -20.17 -3.30
C GLU A 77 2.35 -19.06 -2.87
N LEU A 78 1.43 -18.68 -3.74
CA LEU A 78 0.42 -17.68 -3.42
C LEU A 78 -0.45 -18.14 -2.25
N ALA A 79 -0.89 -19.41 -2.24
CA ALA A 79 -1.63 -20.00 -1.12
C ALA A 79 -0.83 -19.94 0.20
N ARG A 80 0.49 -20.20 0.15
CA ARG A 80 1.38 -20.09 1.32
C ARG A 80 1.52 -18.64 1.81
N ILE A 81 1.69 -17.68 0.90
CA ILE A 81 1.85 -16.26 1.22
C ILE A 81 0.58 -15.70 1.87
N VAL A 82 -0.60 -16.11 1.39
CA VAL A 82 -1.87 -15.57 1.87
C VAL A 82 -2.44 -16.27 3.09
N GLN A 83 -1.98 -17.48 3.40
CA GLN A 83 -2.47 -18.29 4.52
C GLN A 83 -2.49 -17.55 5.88
N PRO A 84 -1.48 -16.73 6.25
CA PRO A 84 -1.46 -16.01 7.52
C PRO A 84 -2.46 -14.84 7.61
N ILE A 85 -2.99 -14.35 6.50
CA ILE A 85 -3.89 -13.19 6.45
C ILE A 85 -5.31 -13.68 6.75
N PRO A 86 -6.04 -13.19 7.77
CA PRO A 86 -7.41 -13.66 8.02
C PRO A 86 -8.37 -13.26 6.87
N ALA A 87 -9.49 -13.99 6.69
CA ALA A 87 -10.50 -13.65 5.67
C ALA A 87 -11.15 -12.27 5.86
N ARG A 88 -11.14 -11.75 7.10
CA ARG A 88 -11.53 -10.37 7.45
C ARG A 88 -10.36 -9.66 8.14
N PRO A 89 -9.40 -9.11 7.38
CA PRO A 89 -8.30 -8.33 7.94
C PRO A 89 -8.81 -7.05 8.61
N ARG A 90 -8.19 -6.68 9.74
CA ARG A 90 -8.47 -5.40 10.40
C ARG A 90 -7.78 -4.27 9.65
N GLU A 91 -8.49 -3.16 9.48
CA GLU A 91 -7.88 -1.91 9.01
C GLU A 91 -6.97 -1.34 10.11
N ARG A 92 -5.75 -0.98 9.72
CA ARG A 92 -4.82 -0.24 10.59
C ARG A 92 -4.88 1.21 10.17
N HIS A 93 -5.34 2.07 11.06
CA HIS A 93 -5.28 3.52 10.89
C HIS A 93 -3.89 3.98 11.33
N ILE A 94 -3.11 4.54 10.41
CA ILE A 94 -1.85 5.20 10.74
C ILE A 94 -2.20 6.60 11.27
N VAL A 95 -1.97 6.84 12.57
CA VAL A 95 -2.04 8.18 13.14
C VAL A 95 -0.69 8.85 12.90
N ALA A 96 -0.62 9.75 11.93
CA ALA A 96 0.54 10.61 11.76
C ALA A 96 0.52 11.66 12.88
N PHE A 97 1.54 11.66 13.74
CA PHE A 97 1.77 12.76 14.68
C PHE A 97 2.61 13.81 13.97
N ASP A 98 2.03 14.99 13.73
CA ASP A 98 2.80 16.15 13.26
C ASP A 98 3.84 16.51 14.32
N ARG A 99 5.10 16.25 14.02
CA ARG A 99 6.22 16.74 14.83
C ARG A 99 6.39 18.21 14.49
N ALA A 100 5.79 19.10 15.29
CA ALA A 100 6.12 20.52 15.25
C ALA A 100 7.63 20.68 15.46
N VAL A 101 8.32 21.19 14.43
CA VAL A 101 9.71 21.64 14.55
C VAL A 101 9.65 22.92 15.36
N ALA A 102 10.08 22.85 16.62
CA ALA A 102 10.27 24.02 17.45
C ALA A 102 11.31 24.93 16.77
N GLY A 103 10.84 26.06 16.23
CA GLY A 103 11.71 27.12 15.74
C GLY A 103 12.45 27.74 16.93
N GLU A 104 13.75 27.50 17.01
CA GLU A 104 14.65 28.35 17.81
C GLU A 104 14.78 29.70 17.11
N THR A 105 13.98 30.67 17.56
CA THR A 105 14.26 32.09 17.31
C THR A 105 15.50 32.47 18.11
N ARG A 106 16.67 32.52 17.46
CA ARG A 106 17.85 33.18 18.02
C ARG A 106 17.81 34.66 17.66
N ASN A 107 17.57 35.47 18.70
CA ASN A 107 17.73 36.91 18.70
C ASN A 107 19.11 37.30 18.13
N ALA A 108 19.11 38.11 17.08
CA ALA A 108 20.24 38.94 16.71
C ALA A 108 19.91 40.37 17.14
N ASP A 109 20.40 40.71 18.34
CA ASP A 109 20.53 42.06 18.83
C ASP A 109 21.57 42.79 17.96
N GLN A 110 21.11 43.70 17.10
CA GLN A 110 21.93 44.76 16.52
C GLN A 110 21.14 46.06 16.62
N GLY A 111 21.57 46.90 17.55
CA GLY A 111 21.05 48.24 17.71
C GLY A 111 21.34 49.12 16.50
N LEU A 112 20.36 49.95 16.13
CA LEU A 112 20.63 51.32 15.72
C LEU A 112 19.42 52.20 16.00
N THR A 113 19.67 53.20 16.84
CA THR A 113 18.80 54.26 17.30
C THR A 113 18.43 55.20 16.15
N THR A 114 17.14 55.46 15.92
CA THR A 114 16.67 56.72 15.32
C THR A 114 15.30 57.11 15.89
N THR A 115 15.35 58.17 16.69
CA THR A 115 14.37 59.17 17.16
C THR A 115 12.90 59.10 16.67
N PRO A 116 11.90 59.25 17.57
CA PRO A 116 10.50 59.52 17.21
C PRO A 116 10.24 61.02 16.95
N PRO A 117 9.21 61.39 16.15
CA PRO A 117 8.90 62.78 15.85
C PRO A 117 8.08 63.47 16.96
N GLU A 118 8.32 64.78 17.04
CA GLU A 118 7.74 65.81 17.89
C GLU A 118 6.28 66.14 17.50
N VAL A 119 5.35 66.15 18.47
CA VAL A 119 4.12 66.96 18.45
C VAL A 119 3.65 67.32 19.87
N GLU A 120 3.82 68.61 20.21
CA GLU A 120 3.02 69.57 20.99
C GLU A 120 2.06 69.15 22.12
N ALA A 121 2.14 69.84 23.29
CA ALA A 121 1.10 70.79 23.76
C ALA A 121 1.33 71.32 25.21
N GLU A 122 1.32 72.66 25.31
CA GLU A 122 0.76 73.54 26.36
C GLU A 122 1.32 73.57 27.80
N GLY A 123 1.70 74.80 28.21
CA GLY A 123 1.98 75.22 29.59
C GLY A 123 2.87 76.46 29.67
#